data_AF-Q96X42-F1
#
_entry.id   AF-Q96X42-F1
#
_cell.length_a   1.000
_cell.length_b   1.000
_cell.length_c   1.000
_cell.angle_alpha   90.00
_cell.angle_beta   90.00
_cell.angle_gamma   90.00
#
_symmetry.space_group_name_H-M   'P 1'
#
loop_
_entity.id
_entity.type
_entity.pdbx_description
1 polymer ?
#
loop_
_entity_poly.entity_id
_entity_poly.type
_entity_poly.pdbx_seq_one_letter_code
_entity_poly.pdbx_strand_id
1 'polypeptide(L)'
;RGDKLRASKTMATRLLNHPKVEVKFNTVAVEVQGEPQPRGLMAHLKIKNVVTGNEEVVPANGLFYAVGHEPATGLIKGQVETDSDGYIATKPGTSYTSVEGVFAAGDV
;
A
#
# COMPACT_ATOMS: atom_id res chain seq x y z
N ARG A 1 1.70 1.62 10.34
CA ARG A 1 2.25 3.00 10.15
C ARG A 1 3.24 3.25 11.28
N GLY A 2 4.33 4.00 11.08
CA GLY A 2 5.37 4.17 12.11
C GLY A 2 6.15 5.47 11.96
N ASP A 3 7.26 5.56 12.68
CA ASP A 3 8.15 6.72 12.81
C ASP A 3 9.26 6.75 11.74
N LYS A 4 9.39 5.68 10.95
CA LYS A 4 10.37 5.56 9.86
C LYS A 4 9.75 4.95 8.59
N LEU A 5 10.33 5.32 7.45
CA LEU A 5 10.00 4.72 6.15
C LEU A 5 10.71 3.36 6.01
N ARG A 6 10.02 2.37 5.42
CA ARG A 6 10.62 1.07 5.04
C ARG A 6 11.46 1.15 3.76
N ALA A 7 11.37 2.25 3.02
CA ALA A 7 12.11 2.48 1.80
C ALA A 7 13.63 2.53 2.04
N SER A 8 14.42 2.29 0.99
CA SER A 8 15.87 2.49 1.06
C SER A 8 16.21 3.92 1.46
N LYS A 9 17.37 4.12 2.09
CA LYS A 9 17.81 5.45 2.58
C LYS A 9 17.73 6.52 1.49
N THR A 10 18.25 6.23 0.30
CA THR A 10 18.24 7.16 -0.83
C THR A 10 16.82 7.54 -1.28
N MET A 11 15.89 6.58 -1.30
CA MET A 11 14.48 6.85 -1.63
C MET A 11 13.81 7.71 -0.55
N ALA A 12 14.02 7.37 0.73
CA ALA A 12 13.52 8.15 1.85
C ALA A 12 14.05 9.60 1.81
N THR A 13 15.35 9.80 1.58
CA THR A 13 15.95 11.13 1.44
C THR A 13 15.34 11.92 0.29
N ARG A 14 15.14 11.30 -0.88
CA ARG A 14 14.49 11.96 -2.03
C ARG A 14 13.07 12.40 -1.70
N LEU A 15 12.30 11.56 -0.99
CA LEU A 15 10.92 11.88 -0.61
C LEU A 15 10.87 13.04 0.40
N LEU A 16 11.71 12.98 1.44
CA LEU A 16 11.75 13.98 2.51
C LEU A 16 12.25 15.35 2.03
N ASN A 17 13.10 15.37 1.00
CA ASN A 17 13.61 16.61 0.42
C ASN A 17 12.75 17.18 -0.71
N HIS A 18 11.62 16.53 -1.06
CA HIS A 18 10.82 16.99 -2.18
C HIS A 18 9.92 18.17 -1.76
N PRO A 19 10.00 19.33 -2.44
CA PRO A 19 9.37 20.58 -1.97
C PRO A 19 7.84 20.57 -1.99
N LYS A 20 7.22 19.59 -2.67
CA LYS A 20 5.75 19.44 -2.75
C LYS A 20 5.22 18.26 -1.91
N VAL A 21 6.06 17.65 -1.08
CA VAL A 21 5.67 16.47 -0.29
C VAL A 21 5.89 16.78 1.18
N GLU A 22 4.87 16.51 1.98
CA GLU A 22 4.97 16.47 3.44
C GLU A 22 4.77 15.02 3.89
N VAL A 23 5.70 14.49 4.68
CA VAL A 23 5.57 13.16 5.27
C VAL A 23 5.08 13.30 6.71
N LYS A 24 3.82 12.93 6.95
CA LYS A 24 3.25 12.82 8.29
C LYS A 24 3.53 11.44 8.88
N PHE A 25 4.62 11.33 9.65
CA PHE A 25 4.97 10.12 10.41
C PHE A 25 3.97 9.86 11.54
N ASN A 26 3.87 8.60 11.97
CA ASN A 26 2.95 8.18 13.05
C ASN A 26 1.48 8.54 12.80
N THR A 27 1.08 8.76 11.56
CA THR A 27 -0.27 9.23 11.23
C THR A 27 -1.07 8.13 10.49
N VAL A 28 -2.34 8.02 10.84
CA VAL A 28 -3.34 7.16 10.18
C VAL A 28 -4.51 7.98 9.68
N ALA A 29 -5.13 7.55 8.57
CA ALA A 29 -6.41 8.10 8.14
C ALA A 29 -7.54 7.47 8.96
N VAL A 30 -8.50 8.29 9.38
CA VAL A 30 -9.63 7.87 10.23
C VAL A 30 -10.95 7.96 9.47
N GLU A 31 -11.13 9.01 8.66
CA GLU A 31 -12.39 9.26 7.96
C GLU A 31 -12.15 10.04 6.66
N VAL A 32 -12.82 9.64 5.58
CA VAL A 32 -12.85 10.39 4.31
C VAL A 32 -14.12 11.23 4.28
N GLN A 33 -13.97 12.53 4.07
CA GLN A 33 -15.08 13.49 4.09
C GLN A 33 -15.22 14.16 2.72
N GLY A 34 -16.46 14.34 2.28
CA GLY A 34 -16.79 14.84 0.94
C GLY A 34 -18.21 15.39 0.85
N GLU A 35 -18.65 15.66 -0.37
CA GLU A 35 -19.99 16.21 -0.62
C GLU A 35 -21.10 15.17 -0.35
N PRO A 36 -22.16 15.51 0.40
CA PRO A 36 -23.23 14.58 0.77
C PRO A 36 -24.27 14.42 -0.35
N GLN A 37 -23.81 14.06 -1.55
CA GLN A 37 -24.66 13.86 -2.74
C GLN A 37 -24.19 12.66 -3.56
N PRO A 38 -25.06 12.06 -4.40
CA PRO A 38 -24.64 11.02 -5.33
C PRO A 38 -23.49 11.52 -6.21
N ARG A 39 -22.40 10.75 -6.28
CA ARG A 39 -21.14 11.13 -6.97
C ARG A 39 -20.42 12.34 -6.38
N GLY A 40 -20.67 12.68 -5.12
CA GLY A 40 -19.93 13.71 -4.39
C GLY A 40 -18.43 13.39 -4.32
N LEU A 41 -17.60 14.42 -4.49
CA LEU A 41 -16.15 14.29 -4.45
C LEU A 41 -15.61 14.37 -3.02
N MET A 42 -14.43 13.77 -2.82
CA MET A 42 -13.65 13.95 -1.60
C MET A 42 -13.18 15.41 -1.49
N ALA A 43 -13.30 15.97 -0.29
CA ALA A 43 -12.84 17.32 0.00
C ALA A 43 -11.86 17.36 1.18
N HIS A 44 -11.99 16.44 2.14
CA HIS A 44 -11.14 16.40 3.32
C HIS A 44 -10.80 14.97 3.75
N LEU A 45 -9.69 14.84 4.47
CA LEU A 45 -9.27 13.63 5.15
C LEU A 45 -9.08 13.92 6.63
N LYS A 46 -9.82 13.24 7.49
CA LYS A 46 -9.55 13.23 8.93
C LYS A 46 -8.43 12.24 9.21
N ILE A 47 -7.37 12.71 9.86
CA ILE A 47 -6.20 11.91 10.22
C ILE A 47 -5.92 12.01 11.71
N LYS A 48 -5.21 11.01 12.24
CA LYS A 48 -4.82 10.93 13.65
C LYS A 48 -3.36 10.56 13.79
N ASN A 49 -2.63 11.30 14.60
CA ASN A 49 -1.30 10.89 15.05
C ASN A 49 -1.46 9.85 16.17
N VAL A 50 -0.94 8.64 15.99
CA VAL A 50 -1.12 7.53 16.92
C VAL A 50 -0.23 7.62 18.16
N VAL A 51 0.80 8.46 18.14
CA VAL A 51 1.69 8.68 19.28
C VAL A 51 1.14 9.77 20.19
N THR A 52 0.69 10.89 19.63
CA THR A 52 0.15 12.01 20.41
C THR A 52 -1.36 11.90 20.66
N GLY A 53 -2.08 11.13 19.84
CA GLY A 53 -3.53 11.04 19.86
C GLY A 53 -4.26 12.18 19.14
N ASN A 54 -3.53 13.21 18.68
CA ASN A 54 -4.12 14.39 18.04
C ASN A 54 -4.81 14.04 16.72
N GLU A 55 -5.99 14.61 16.51
CA GLU A 55 -6.75 14.49 15.26
C GLU A 55 -6.73 15.83 14.52
N GLU A 56 -6.58 15.77 13.20
CA GLU A 56 -6.65 16.95 12.32
C GLU A 56 -7.45 16.61 11.05
N VAL A 57 -8.09 17.63 10.47
CA VAL A 57 -8.79 17.52 9.19
C VAL A 57 -7.96 18.25 8.13
N VAL A 58 -7.51 17.51 7.13
CA VAL A 58 -6.66 18.02 6.05
C VAL A 58 -7.50 18.21 4.79
N PRO A 59 -7.45 19.39 4.13
CA PRO A 59 -8.02 19.55 2.79
C PRO A 59 -7.33 18.62 1.80
N ALA A 60 -8.08 17.72 1.19
CA ALA A 60 -7.55 16.74 0.25
C ALA A 60 -8.65 16.27 -0.70
N ASN A 61 -8.41 16.40 -2.01
CA ASN A 61 -9.37 15.97 -3.03
C ASN A 61 -9.16 14.54 -3.51
N GLY A 62 -8.10 13.87 -3.06
CA GLY A 62 -7.77 12.51 -3.47
C GLY A 62 -6.97 11.77 -2.42
N LEU A 63 -7.22 10.46 -2.33
CA LEU A 63 -6.52 9.52 -1.47
C LEU A 63 -6.10 8.32 -2.32
N PHE A 64 -4.80 8.03 -2.32
CA PHE A 64 -4.22 6.90 -3.05
C PHE A 64 -3.62 5.91 -2.04
N TYR A 65 -4.12 4.67 -2.04
CA TYR A 65 -3.57 3.62 -1.19
C TYR A 65 -2.30 3.05 -1.80
N ALA A 66 -1.23 3.01 -1.00
CA ALA A 66 0.06 2.43 -1.35
C ALA A 66 0.54 1.55 -0.20
N VAL A 67 -0.21 0.48 0.09
CA VAL A 67 0.00 -0.40 1.26
C VAL A 67 0.51 -1.80 0.90
N GLY A 68 0.71 -2.07 -0.39
CA GLY A 68 0.98 -3.40 -0.93
C GLY A 68 -0.27 -3.99 -1.61
N HIS A 69 -0.13 -5.19 -2.15
CA HIS A 69 -1.22 -5.95 -2.74
C HIS A 69 -1.34 -7.29 -2.02
N GLU A 70 -2.53 -7.88 -2.06
CA GLU A 70 -2.77 -9.25 -1.60
C GLU A 70 -2.93 -10.14 -2.84
N PRO A 71 -1.93 -10.98 -3.18
CA PRO A 71 -2.03 -11.87 -4.33
C PRO A 71 -3.08 -12.95 -4.09
N ALA A 72 -3.82 -13.31 -5.14
CA ALA A 72 -4.97 -14.22 -5.08
C ALA A 72 -4.55 -15.72 -4.99
N THR A 73 -3.58 -16.05 -4.13
CA THR A 73 -2.98 -17.39 -4.01
C THR A 73 -3.68 -18.30 -2.99
N GLY A 74 -4.78 -17.84 -2.37
CA GLY A 74 -5.47 -18.57 -1.31
C GLY A 74 -5.88 -20.02 -1.65
N LEU A 75 -6.26 -20.28 -2.91
CA LEU A 75 -6.68 -21.61 -3.37
C LEU A 75 -5.54 -22.64 -3.45
N ILE A 76 -4.31 -22.17 -3.69
CA ILE A 76 -3.12 -23.01 -3.95
C ILE A 76 -2.08 -22.91 -2.84
N LYS A 77 -2.43 -22.25 -1.73
CA LYS A 77 -1.52 -21.97 -0.62
C LYS A 77 -0.93 -23.27 -0.08
N GLY A 78 0.40 -23.35 -0.07
CA GLY A 78 1.15 -24.52 0.39
C GLY A 78 1.24 -25.67 -0.62
N GLN A 79 0.61 -25.56 -1.79
CA GLN A 79 0.73 -26.53 -2.88
C GLN A 79 1.76 -26.10 -3.94
N VAL A 80 1.92 -24.80 -4.13
CA VAL A 80 2.95 -24.18 -4.98
C VAL A 80 3.78 -23.25 -4.11
N GLU A 81 5.08 -23.14 -4.40
CA GLU A 81 5.96 -22.20 -3.70
C GLU A 81 5.50 -20.76 -3.91
N THR A 82 5.43 -20.01 -2.82
CA THR A 82 5.17 -18.56 -2.83
C THR A 82 6.31 -17.83 -2.13
N ASP A 83 6.54 -16.57 -2.49
CA ASP A 83 7.46 -15.72 -1.76
C ASP A 83 6.89 -15.29 -0.39
N SER A 84 7.63 -14.46 0.35
CA SER A 84 7.23 -13.98 1.68
C SER A 84 6.01 -13.06 1.67
N ASP A 85 5.72 -12.42 0.53
CA ASP A 85 4.58 -11.53 0.34
C ASP A 85 3.36 -12.29 -0.24
N GLY A 86 3.53 -13.57 -0.58
CA GLY A 86 2.47 -14.49 -0.98
C GLY A 86 2.29 -14.66 -2.48
N TYR A 87 3.18 -14.08 -3.31
CA TYR A 87 3.15 -14.21 -4.76
C TYR A 87 3.67 -15.58 -5.19
N ILE A 88 3.16 -16.13 -6.30
CA ILE A 88 3.66 -17.41 -6.83
C ILE A 88 5.10 -17.26 -7.31
N ALA A 89 6.00 -18.07 -6.76
CA ALA A 89 7.37 -18.12 -7.21
C ALA A 89 7.44 -18.77 -8.60
N THR A 90 7.94 -18.03 -9.58
CA THR A 90 8.19 -18.52 -10.93
C THR A 90 9.67 -18.59 -11.24
N LYS A 91 10.06 -19.51 -12.13
CA LYS A 91 11.42 -19.49 -12.67
C LYS A 91 11.61 -18.20 -13.49
N PRO A 92 12.61 -17.36 -13.16
CA PRO A 92 12.78 -16.05 -13.78
C PRO A 92 12.76 -16.09 -15.31
N GLY A 93 11.93 -15.24 -15.92
CA GLY A 93 11.74 -15.16 -17.36
C GLY A 93 10.80 -16.22 -17.96
N THR A 94 10.10 -16.99 -17.14
CA THR A 94 9.13 -18.02 -17.57
C THR A 94 7.88 -18.01 -16.69
N SER A 95 6.86 -18.79 -17.06
CA SER A 95 5.65 -19.01 -16.25
C SER A 95 5.69 -20.28 -15.39
N TYR A 96 6.80 -21.02 -15.38
CA TYR A 96 6.91 -22.29 -14.66
C TYR A 96 6.95 -22.07 -13.15
N THR A 97 6.12 -22.81 -12.42
CA THR A 97 6.08 -22.83 -10.96
C THR A 97 6.91 -23.98 -10.38
N SER A 98 6.84 -24.20 -9.07
CA SER A 98 7.46 -25.36 -8.40
C SER A 98 6.79 -26.69 -8.73
N VAL A 99 5.58 -26.68 -9.30
CA VAL A 99 4.83 -27.90 -9.65
C VAL A 99 4.75 -28.04 -11.17
N GLU A 100 5.22 -29.17 -11.68
CA GLU A 100 5.16 -29.46 -13.11
C GLU A 100 3.71 -29.49 -13.61
N GLY A 101 3.46 -28.84 -14.75
CA GLY A 101 2.11 -28.68 -15.31
C GLY A 101 1.30 -27.52 -14.73
N VAL A 102 1.81 -26.84 -13.69
CA VAL A 102 1.20 -25.63 -13.12
C VAL A 102 2.01 -24.40 -13.51
N PHE A 103 1.32 -23.39 -14.03
CA PHE A 103 1.91 -22.15 -14.55
C PHE A 103 1.26 -20.93 -13.89
N ALA A 104 2.03 -19.86 -13.73
CA ALA A 104 1.55 -18.58 -13.21
C ALA A 104 1.87 -17.43 -14.18
N ALA A 105 0.94 -16.47 -14.31
CA ALA A 105 1.08 -15.29 -15.15
C ALA A 105 0.23 -14.14 -14.60
N GLY A 106 0.68 -12.90 -14.81
CA GLY A 106 0.05 -11.69 -14.26
C GLY A 106 0.55 -11.37 -12.86
N ASP A 107 -0.26 -10.64 -12.09
CA ASP A 107 0.10 -10.08 -10.76
C ASP A 107 0.01 -11.12 -9.62
N VAL A 108 0.03 -12.42 -9.90
CA VAL A 108 -0.23 -13.51 -8.92
C VAL A 108 1.03 -14.17 -8.39
#